data_AF-A0A357NC14-F1
#
_entry.id   AF-A0A357NC14-F1
#
_cell.length_a   1.000
_cell.length_b   1.000
_cell.length_c   1.000
_cell.angle_alpha   90.00
_cell.angle_beta   90.00
_cell.angle_gamma   90.00
#
_symmetry.space_group_name_H-M   'P 1'
#
loop_
_entity.id
_entity.type
_entity.pdbx_description
1 polymer ?
#
loop_
_entity_poly.entity_id
_entity_poly.type
_entity_poly.pdbx_seq_one_letter_code
_entity_poly.pdbx_strand_id
1 'polypeptide(L)'
;ILPRVMAAAQSNIVTVAVRRINTAALQENIMDHIPREAVLMPNTSGARNAEEAVRIARLARAAGCGDWIKVEVIGDLRYLLPDNGETIRATRILAAEGFQVFPYMNPDLYAARALVEAGAVAVMPLGAPIGSNRGLQTREMIRILLDELRDTPIIVDAGIGRPSEAAEAMEMGAAAVMV
;
A
#
# COMPACT_ATOMS: atom_id res chain seq x y z
N ILE A 1 12.92 16.97 6.05
CA ILE A 1 12.05 16.39 7.11
C ILE A 1 12.05 14.86 7.03
N LEU A 2 11.83 14.29 5.85
CA LEU A 2 11.72 12.84 5.65
C LEU A 2 12.85 11.98 6.27
N PRO A 3 14.17 12.27 6.09
CA PRO A 3 15.23 11.49 6.75
C PRO A 3 15.10 11.44 8.28
N ARG A 4 14.72 12.57 8.90
CA ARG A 4 14.56 12.65 10.37
C ARG A 4 13.37 11.83 10.84
N VAL A 5 12.27 11.85 10.08
CA VAL A 5 11.07 11.06 10.38
C VAL A 5 11.37 9.57 10.27
N MET A 6 12.03 9.14 9.18
CA MET A 6 12.41 7.74 9.01
C MET A 6 13.37 7.25 10.10
N ALA A 7 14.37 8.06 10.46
CA ALA A 7 15.29 7.74 11.54
C ALA A 7 14.59 7.61 12.91
N ALA A 8 13.67 8.54 13.23
CA ALA A 8 12.89 8.49 14.47
C ALA A 8 11.91 7.32 14.51
N ALA A 9 11.28 6.99 13.38
CA ALA A 9 10.38 5.85 13.24
C ALA A 9 11.12 4.50 13.10
N GLN A 10 12.44 4.53 12.88
CA GLN A 10 13.26 3.36 12.53
C GLN A 10 12.68 2.57 11.35
N SER A 11 12.08 3.27 10.38
CA SER A 11 11.51 2.65 9.18
C SER A 11 12.53 2.61 8.05
N ASN A 12 12.64 1.44 7.41
CA ASN A 12 13.44 1.23 6.21
C ASN A 12 12.60 1.20 4.92
N ILE A 13 11.28 1.39 5.00
CA ILE A 13 10.38 1.33 3.84
C ILE A 13 9.64 2.68 3.74
N VAL A 14 9.57 3.23 2.55
CA VAL A 14 8.81 4.46 2.27
C VAL A 14 8.03 4.33 0.97
N THR A 15 6.78 4.79 1.00
CA THR A 15 5.95 4.82 -0.20
C THR A 15 6.10 6.12 -0.95
N VAL A 16 6.18 6.03 -2.28
CA VAL A 16 6.31 7.20 -3.16
C VAL A 16 5.24 7.17 -4.25
N ALA A 17 4.55 8.29 -4.43
CA ALA A 17 3.58 8.41 -5.51
C ALA A 17 4.31 8.72 -6.83
N VAL A 18 4.11 7.86 -7.84
CA VAL A 18 4.70 8.06 -9.16
C VAL A 18 3.84 9.05 -9.95
N ARG A 19 4.19 10.34 -9.84
CA ARG A 19 3.61 11.40 -10.68
C ARG A 19 4.46 11.61 -11.93
N ARG A 20 3.86 12.18 -12.98
CA ARG A 20 4.61 12.61 -14.17
C ARG A 20 5.73 13.55 -13.73
N ILE A 21 6.98 13.15 -13.99
CA ILE A 21 8.15 14.00 -13.82
C ILE A 21 7.97 15.20 -14.76
N ASN A 22 7.74 16.37 -14.21
CA ASN A 22 7.58 17.58 -14.99
C ASN A 22 8.98 18.14 -15.28
N THR A 23 9.50 17.88 -16.48
CA THR A 23 10.85 18.28 -16.90
C THR A 23 11.07 19.80 -16.93
N ALA A 24 10.00 20.59 -16.83
CA ALA A 24 10.04 22.05 -16.77
C ALA A 24 10.29 22.63 -15.37
N ALA A 25 10.17 21.82 -14.32
CA ALA A 25 10.40 22.26 -12.94
C ALA A 25 11.68 21.62 -12.39
N LEU A 26 12.70 22.45 -12.18
CA LEU A 26 13.84 22.19 -11.29
C LEU A 26 13.37 22.13 -9.81
N GLN A 27 12.27 21.43 -9.54
CA GLN A 27 11.86 21.16 -8.17
C GLN A 27 12.72 20.03 -7.62
N GLU A 28 13.27 20.24 -6.42
CA GLU A 28 13.99 19.22 -5.65
C GLU A 28 13.23 17.89 -5.71
N ASN A 29 13.90 16.85 -6.21
CA ASN A 29 13.28 15.55 -6.33
C ASN A 29 13.19 14.93 -4.94
N ILE A 30 12.00 14.54 -4.49
CA ILE A 30 11.80 13.93 -3.18
C ILE A 30 12.70 12.70 -2.98
N MET A 31 13.05 12.03 -4.08
CA MET A 31 13.98 10.90 -4.13
C MET A 31 15.38 11.25 -3.62
N ASP A 32 15.84 12.49 -3.77
CA ASP A 32 17.14 12.96 -3.29
C ASP A 32 17.20 13.04 -1.76
N HIS A 33 16.03 13.02 -1.10
CA HIS A 33 15.90 13.07 0.35
C HIS A 33 15.56 11.71 0.98
N ILE A 34 15.46 10.64 0.19
CA ILE A 34 15.24 9.29 0.72
C ILE A 34 16.60 8.63 0.96
N PRO A 35 16.87 8.07 2.15
CA PRO A 35 18.10 7.32 2.40
C PRO A 35 18.30 6.22 1.35
N ARG A 36 19.52 6.04 0.85
CA ARG A 36 19.80 5.10 -0.26
C ARG A 36 19.53 3.65 0.11
N GLU A 37 19.64 3.34 1.38
CA GLU A 37 19.36 2.04 1.99
C GLU A 37 17.87 1.77 2.22
N ALA A 38 16.99 2.77 2.03
CA ALA A 38 15.56 2.57 2.18
C ALA A 38 14.98 1.81 0.97
N VAL A 39 14.08 0.88 1.26
CA VAL A 39 13.25 0.23 0.25
C VAL A 39 12.19 1.22 -0.21
N LEU A 40 12.22 1.51 -1.51
CA LEU A 40 11.20 2.29 -2.18
C LEU A 40 10.02 1.38 -2.53
N MET A 41 8.83 1.77 -2.10
CA MET A 41 7.60 1.10 -2.46
C MET A 41 6.72 2.08 -3.24
N PRO A 42 6.93 2.24 -4.56
CA PRO A 42 6.05 3.07 -5.37
C PRO A 42 4.59 2.63 -5.21
N ASN A 43 3.67 3.59 -5.28
CA ASN A 43 2.24 3.31 -5.28
C ASN A 43 1.58 3.69 -6.61
N THR A 44 0.43 3.09 -6.88
CA THR A 44 -0.37 3.41 -8.06
C THR A 44 -1.44 4.48 -7.80
N SER A 45 -1.20 5.36 -6.82
CA SER A 45 -2.11 6.47 -6.49
C SER A 45 -2.58 7.20 -7.75
N GLY A 46 -3.91 7.31 -7.89
CA GLY A 46 -4.57 7.95 -9.03
C GLY A 46 -4.99 6.98 -10.15
N ALA A 47 -4.67 5.68 -10.06
CA ALA A 47 -5.26 4.68 -10.93
C ALA A 47 -6.73 4.42 -10.58
N ARG A 48 -7.59 4.40 -11.60
CA ARG A 48 -9.03 4.14 -11.47
C ARG A 48 -9.46 2.73 -11.88
N ASN A 49 -8.56 2.01 -12.54
CA ASN A 49 -8.75 0.63 -12.98
C ASN A 49 -7.40 -0.10 -12.98
N ALA A 50 -7.45 -1.40 -13.21
CA ALA A 50 -6.29 -2.27 -13.22
C ALA A 50 -5.28 -1.90 -14.31
N GLU A 51 -5.73 -1.49 -15.50
CA GLU A 51 -4.82 -1.11 -16.60
C GLU A 51 -3.99 0.12 -16.25
N GLU A 52 -4.62 1.12 -15.62
CA GLU A 52 -3.93 2.31 -15.14
C GLU A 52 -2.93 1.98 -14.03
N ALA A 53 -3.29 1.12 -13.08
CA ALA A 53 -2.39 0.69 -12.02
C ALA A 53 -1.17 -0.04 -12.57
N VAL A 54 -1.40 -0.99 -13.49
CA VAL A 54 -0.32 -1.72 -14.18
C VAL A 54 0.59 -0.76 -14.94
N ARG A 55 0.02 0.23 -15.65
CA ARG A 55 0.80 1.24 -16.37
C ARG A 55 1.67 2.07 -15.43
N ILE A 56 1.13 2.51 -14.29
CA ILE A 56 1.90 3.28 -13.29
C ILE A 56 3.02 2.43 -12.69
N ALA A 57 2.75 1.18 -12.34
CA ALA A 57 3.74 0.26 -11.78
C ALA A 57 4.92 0.01 -12.75
N ARG A 58 4.62 -0.23 -14.03
CA ARG A 58 5.67 -0.38 -15.07
C ARG A 58 6.50 0.88 -15.24
N LEU A 59 5.88 2.07 -15.16
CA LEU A 59 6.61 3.33 -15.18
C LEU A 59 7.51 3.49 -13.96
N ALA A 60 7.05 3.08 -12.77
CA ALA A 60 7.83 3.10 -11.54
C ALA A 60 9.08 2.23 -11.66
N ARG A 61 8.91 0.98 -12.14
CA ARG A 61 10.01 0.05 -12.38
C ARG A 61 11.00 0.61 -13.41
N ALA A 62 10.50 1.15 -14.52
CA ALA A 62 11.34 1.78 -15.55
C ALA A 62 12.10 3.03 -15.06
N ALA A 63 11.56 3.73 -14.06
CA ALA A 63 12.21 4.86 -13.41
C ALA A 63 13.24 4.44 -12.32
N GLY A 64 13.45 3.13 -12.12
CA GLY A 64 14.43 2.61 -11.18
C GLY A 64 13.93 2.48 -9.73
N CYS A 65 12.62 2.51 -9.50
CA CYS A 65 12.05 2.37 -8.15
C CYS A 65 12.01 0.92 -7.62
N GLY A 66 12.50 -0.06 -8.38
CA GLY A 66 12.51 -1.48 -8.01
C GLY A 66 11.21 -2.21 -8.34
N ASP A 67 11.05 -3.38 -7.72
CA ASP A 67 9.97 -4.34 -8.01
C ASP A 67 8.86 -4.37 -6.97
N TRP A 68 9.00 -3.64 -5.88
CA TRP A 68 7.94 -3.50 -4.87
C TRP A 68 6.89 -2.53 -5.40
N ILE A 69 5.61 -2.87 -5.27
CA ILE A 69 4.53 -1.99 -5.73
C ILE A 69 3.34 -2.05 -4.77
N LYS A 70 2.95 -0.89 -4.26
CA LYS A 70 1.70 -0.68 -3.53
C LYS A 70 0.56 -0.46 -4.51
N VAL A 71 -0.30 -1.44 -4.71
CA VAL A 71 -1.43 -1.33 -5.64
C VAL A 71 -2.58 -0.63 -4.93
N GLU A 72 -2.95 0.52 -5.47
CA GLU A 72 -4.08 1.35 -5.08
C GLU A 72 -4.93 1.59 -6.33
N VAL A 73 -6.12 0.99 -6.38
CA VAL A 73 -7.10 1.24 -7.46
C VAL A 73 -8.34 1.86 -6.86
N ILE A 74 -8.54 3.15 -7.14
CA ILE A 74 -9.53 3.99 -6.45
C ILE A 74 -10.33 4.76 -7.48
N GLY A 75 -11.60 4.39 -7.65
CA GLY A 75 -12.53 5.06 -8.57
C GLY A 75 -13.11 6.36 -8.00
N ASP A 76 -13.28 6.44 -6.68
CA ASP A 76 -13.88 7.58 -5.98
C ASP A 76 -12.84 8.43 -5.26
N LEU A 77 -12.87 9.75 -5.51
CA LEU A 77 -11.95 10.71 -4.90
C LEU A 77 -12.43 11.26 -3.55
N ARG A 78 -13.68 10.99 -3.15
CA ARG A 78 -14.25 11.53 -1.91
C ARG A 78 -13.83 10.72 -0.68
N TYR A 79 -13.91 9.40 -0.76
CA TYR A 79 -13.66 8.48 0.35
C TYR A 79 -12.40 7.64 0.17
N LEU A 80 -11.84 7.61 -1.04
CA LEU A 80 -10.60 6.88 -1.37
C LEU A 80 -10.68 5.39 -1.01
N LEU A 81 -11.86 4.80 -1.20
CA LEU A 81 -12.08 3.36 -1.00
C LEU A 81 -11.57 2.59 -2.22
N PRO A 82 -10.85 1.48 -2.02
CA PRO A 82 -10.32 0.69 -3.12
C PRO A 82 -11.40 -0.16 -3.78
N ASP A 83 -11.28 -0.36 -5.09
CA ASP A 83 -12.05 -1.38 -5.81
C ASP A 83 -11.31 -2.72 -5.68
N ASN A 84 -11.85 -3.65 -4.88
CA ASN A 84 -11.23 -4.95 -4.66
C ASN A 84 -11.12 -5.78 -5.96
N GLY A 85 -12.11 -5.69 -6.87
CA GLY A 85 -12.12 -6.45 -8.10
C GLY A 85 -11.00 -6.02 -9.05
N GLU A 86 -10.89 -4.71 -9.27
CA GLU A 86 -9.80 -4.15 -10.08
C GLU A 86 -8.43 -4.33 -9.41
N THR A 87 -8.37 -4.28 -8.08
CA THR A 87 -7.14 -4.54 -7.31
C THR A 87 -6.66 -5.98 -7.49
N ILE A 88 -7.56 -6.97 -7.45
CA ILE A 88 -7.23 -8.38 -7.74
C ILE A 88 -6.71 -8.54 -9.17
N ARG A 89 -7.37 -7.89 -10.14
CA ARG A 89 -6.97 -7.94 -11.55
C ARG A 89 -5.57 -7.35 -11.75
N ALA A 90 -5.29 -6.18 -11.18
CA ALA A 90 -3.96 -5.56 -11.22
C ALA A 90 -2.90 -6.44 -10.55
N THR A 91 -3.22 -7.00 -9.38
CA THR A 91 -2.32 -7.88 -8.63
C THR A 91 -1.90 -9.08 -9.46
N ARG A 92 -2.85 -9.78 -10.10
CA ARG A 92 -2.57 -10.96 -10.93
C ARG A 92 -1.63 -10.64 -12.09
N ILE A 93 -1.83 -9.50 -12.75
CA ILE A 93 -0.99 -9.05 -13.87
C ILE A 93 0.42 -8.73 -13.37
N LEU A 94 0.53 -7.92 -12.31
CA LEU A 94 1.81 -7.45 -11.79
C LEU A 94 2.63 -8.57 -11.16
N ALA A 95 2.01 -9.47 -10.41
CA ALA A 95 2.70 -10.63 -9.84
C ALA A 95 3.24 -11.54 -10.95
N ALA A 96 2.48 -11.78 -12.03
CA ALA A 96 2.96 -12.52 -13.20
C ALA A 96 4.14 -11.84 -13.92
N GLU A 97 4.26 -10.51 -13.79
CA GLU A 97 5.40 -9.72 -14.28
C GLU A 97 6.55 -9.62 -13.26
N GLY A 98 6.51 -10.39 -12.17
CA GLY A 98 7.55 -10.45 -11.15
C GLY A 98 7.59 -9.25 -10.20
N PHE A 99 6.53 -8.46 -10.10
CA PHE A 99 6.41 -7.47 -9.03
C PHE A 99 6.15 -8.14 -7.68
N GLN A 100 6.69 -7.56 -6.60
CA GLN A 100 6.25 -7.84 -5.24
C GLN A 100 5.07 -6.93 -4.92
N VAL A 101 3.86 -7.50 -4.96
CA VAL A 101 2.62 -6.73 -4.93
C VAL A 101 2.05 -6.63 -3.52
N PHE A 102 1.79 -5.40 -3.09
CA PHE A 102 1.17 -5.03 -1.82
C PHE A 102 -0.16 -4.32 -2.14
N PRO A 103 -1.31 -5.03 -2.16
CA PRO A 103 -2.61 -4.49 -2.53
C PRO A 103 -3.32 -3.81 -1.35
N TYR A 104 -3.68 -2.53 -1.51
CA TYR A 104 -4.55 -1.78 -0.61
C TYR A 104 -6.01 -2.17 -0.89
N MET A 105 -6.74 -2.61 0.14
CA MET A 105 -8.04 -3.25 -0.07
C MET A 105 -9.08 -3.00 1.04
N ASN A 106 -10.36 -3.09 0.67
CA ASN A 106 -11.49 -3.08 1.61
C ASN A 106 -11.55 -4.45 2.30
N PRO A 107 -11.52 -4.55 3.64
CA PRO A 107 -11.31 -5.81 4.35
C PRO A 107 -12.45 -6.81 4.14
N ASP A 108 -12.30 -7.60 3.08
CA ASP A 108 -13.20 -8.64 2.62
C ASP A 108 -12.40 -9.93 2.49
N LEU A 109 -12.89 -11.00 3.14
CA LEU A 109 -12.18 -12.27 3.21
C LEU A 109 -11.99 -12.94 1.84
N TYR A 110 -13.01 -12.89 0.99
CA TYR A 110 -12.95 -13.54 -0.32
C TYR A 110 -12.00 -12.78 -1.25
N ALA A 111 -12.05 -11.45 -1.22
CA ALA A 111 -11.11 -10.62 -1.96
C ALA A 111 -9.67 -10.83 -1.46
N ALA A 112 -9.45 -10.91 -0.16
CA ALA A 112 -8.13 -11.16 0.41
C ALA A 112 -7.57 -12.54 -0.02
N ARG A 113 -8.39 -13.60 0.00
CA ARG A 113 -7.99 -14.92 -0.54
C ARG A 113 -7.66 -14.85 -2.03
N ALA A 114 -8.46 -14.14 -2.81
CA ALA A 114 -8.22 -13.95 -4.24
C ALA A 114 -6.94 -13.12 -4.53
N LEU A 115 -6.58 -12.18 -3.65
CA LEU A 115 -5.32 -11.42 -3.74
C LEU A 115 -4.11 -12.32 -3.46
N VAL A 116 -4.20 -13.17 -2.44
CA VAL A 116 -3.15 -14.16 -2.13
C VAL A 116 -2.97 -15.13 -3.30
N GLU A 117 -4.07 -15.68 -3.84
CA GLU A 117 -4.03 -16.55 -5.02
C GLU A 117 -3.47 -15.83 -6.27
N ALA A 118 -3.74 -14.52 -6.40
CA ALA A 118 -3.20 -13.70 -7.47
C ALA A 118 -1.70 -13.40 -7.33
N GLY A 119 -1.06 -13.75 -6.20
CA GLY A 119 0.37 -13.58 -5.98
C GLY A 119 0.76 -12.34 -5.17
N ALA A 120 -0.16 -11.79 -4.36
CA ALA A 120 0.20 -10.75 -3.40
C ALA A 120 1.19 -11.28 -2.35
N VAL A 121 2.22 -10.49 -2.01
CA VAL A 121 3.23 -10.89 -1.00
C VAL A 121 2.78 -10.57 0.43
N ALA A 122 1.81 -9.67 0.55
CA ALA A 122 1.10 -9.28 1.78
C ALA A 122 -0.29 -8.79 1.36
N VAL A 123 -1.22 -8.66 2.30
CA VAL A 123 -2.52 -8.01 2.06
C VAL A 123 -2.65 -6.81 2.98
N MET A 124 -3.12 -5.68 2.45
CA MET A 124 -3.20 -4.43 3.22
C MET A 124 -4.64 -3.94 3.40
N PRO A 125 -5.38 -4.49 4.38
CA PRO A 125 -6.73 -4.02 4.66
C PRO A 125 -6.72 -2.62 5.27
N LEU A 126 -7.69 -1.80 4.87
CA LEU A 126 -7.89 -0.47 5.45
C LEU A 126 -8.44 -0.56 6.88
N GLY A 127 -7.90 0.22 7.81
CA GLY A 127 -8.48 0.40 9.16
C GLY A 127 -9.68 1.35 9.16
N ALA A 128 -9.54 2.48 8.46
CA ALA A 128 -10.60 3.42 8.16
C ALA A 128 -10.24 4.18 6.86
N PRO A 129 -11.15 4.95 6.24
CA PRO A 129 -10.85 5.69 5.02
C PRO A 129 -9.57 6.54 5.15
N ILE A 130 -8.78 6.60 4.07
CA ILE A 130 -7.50 7.31 4.02
C ILE A 130 -7.65 8.76 4.52
N GLY A 131 -6.74 9.19 5.39
CA GLY A 131 -6.70 10.55 5.93
C GLY A 131 -7.78 10.88 6.97
N SER A 132 -8.64 9.92 7.33
CA SER A 132 -9.72 10.15 8.30
C SER A 132 -9.27 10.18 9.76
N ASN A 133 -8.13 9.54 10.08
CA ASN A 133 -7.59 9.41 11.44
C ASN A 133 -8.59 8.84 12.45
N ARG A 134 -9.42 7.87 12.02
CA ARG A 134 -10.49 7.25 12.83
C ARG A 134 -10.11 5.90 13.46
N GLY A 135 -8.84 5.50 13.35
CA GLY A 135 -8.34 4.23 13.85
C GLY A 135 -8.85 3.02 13.08
N LEU A 136 -9.16 1.94 13.81
CA LEU A 136 -9.53 0.63 13.27
C LEU A 136 -11.06 0.46 13.22
N GLN A 137 -11.76 1.25 12.41
CA GLN A 137 -13.22 1.13 12.24
C GLN A 137 -13.64 -0.23 11.66
N THR A 138 -12.75 -0.89 10.93
CA THR A 138 -12.95 -2.22 10.34
C THR A 138 -12.30 -3.35 11.16
N ARG A 139 -12.03 -3.11 12.45
CA ARG A 139 -11.28 -4.03 13.35
C ARG A 139 -11.70 -5.49 13.24
N GLU A 140 -13.00 -5.77 13.30
CA GLU A 140 -13.50 -7.14 13.27
C GLU A 140 -13.22 -7.84 11.94
N MET A 141 -13.32 -7.10 10.83
CA MET A 141 -13.02 -7.64 9.51
C MET A 141 -11.51 -7.93 9.38
N ILE A 142 -10.65 -7.05 9.90
CA ILE A 142 -9.20 -7.29 9.96
C ILE A 142 -8.88 -8.53 10.80
N ARG A 143 -9.55 -8.71 11.94
CA ARG A 143 -9.38 -9.90 12.79
C ARG A 143 -9.70 -11.20 12.05
N ILE A 144 -10.78 -11.22 11.26
CA ILE A 144 -11.13 -12.36 10.41
C ILE A 144 -10.01 -12.65 9.41
N LEU A 145 -9.43 -11.62 8.76
CA LEU A 145 -8.32 -11.81 7.83
C LEU A 145 -7.09 -12.41 8.52
N LEU A 146 -6.75 -11.93 9.72
CA LEU A 146 -5.63 -12.44 10.52
C LEU A 146 -5.83 -13.90 10.93
N ASP A 147 -7.05 -14.27 11.32
CA ASP A 147 -7.38 -15.64 11.73
C ASP A 147 -7.36 -16.63 10.55
N GLU A 148 -7.72 -16.17 9.36
CA GLU A 148 -7.90 -17.00 8.16
C GLU A 148 -6.65 -17.06 7.26
N LEU A 149 -5.84 -16.00 7.21
CA LEU A 149 -4.68 -15.87 6.31
C LEU A 149 -3.36 -15.99 7.08
N ARG A 150 -3.21 -17.05 7.88
CA ARG A 150 -2.09 -17.23 8.84
C ARG A 150 -0.70 -17.24 8.19
N ASP A 151 -0.60 -17.66 6.94
CA ASP A 151 0.65 -17.73 6.20
C ASP A 151 0.94 -16.48 5.34
N THR A 152 0.06 -15.48 5.37
CA THR A 152 0.20 -14.24 4.60
C THR A 152 0.32 -13.04 5.55
N PRO A 153 1.36 -12.19 5.40
CA PRO A 153 1.46 -10.96 6.17
C PRO A 153 0.25 -10.04 5.94
N ILE A 154 -0.42 -9.65 7.02
CA ILE A 154 -1.45 -8.62 6.99
C ILE A 154 -0.83 -7.31 7.49
N ILE A 155 -0.92 -6.26 6.69
CA ILE A 155 -0.40 -4.93 7.02
C ILE A 155 -1.58 -3.97 7.14
N VAL A 156 -1.86 -3.44 8.32
CA VAL A 156 -2.96 -2.48 8.46
C VAL A 156 -2.51 -1.14 7.87
N ASP A 157 -3.17 -0.72 6.81
CA ASP A 157 -2.92 0.54 6.10
C ASP A 157 -4.12 1.47 6.25
N ALA A 158 -3.92 2.77 6.16
CA ALA A 158 -4.95 3.81 6.25
C ALA A 158 -5.80 3.85 7.54
N GLY A 159 -6.08 5.07 8.00
CA GLY A 159 -7.02 5.33 9.09
C GLY A 159 -6.39 5.48 10.47
N ILE A 160 -5.18 4.96 10.70
CA ILE A 160 -4.42 5.16 11.95
C ILE A 160 -4.17 6.66 12.16
N GLY A 161 -4.64 7.20 13.27
CA GLY A 161 -4.49 8.61 13.65
C GLY A 161 -3.58 8.83 14.87
N ARG A 162 -3.27 7.79 15.64
CA ARG A 162 -2.44 7.88 16.85
C ARG A 162 -1.67 6.58 17.14
N PRO A 163 -0.55 6.66 17.89
CA PRO A 163 0.28 5.48 18.19
C PRO A 163 -0.46 4.33 18.87
N SER A 164 -1.46 4.61 19.72
CA SER A 164 -2.23 3.55 20.38
C SER A 164 -3.02 2.68 19.40
N GLU A 165 -3.44 3.23 18.26
CA GLU A 165 -4.16 2.48 17.22
C GLU A 165 -3.22 1.61 16.38
N ALA A 166 -1.99 2.10 16.15
CA ALA A 166 -0.94 1.27 15.59
C ALA A 166 -0.59 0.11 16.53
N ALA A 167 -0.43 0.37 17.83
CA ALA A 167 -0.19 -0.65 18.83
C ALA A 167 -1.32 -1.70 18.86
N GLU A 168 -2.58 -1.25 18.83
CA GLU A 168 -3.75 -2.13 18.77
C GLU A 168 -3.73 -3.06 17.54
N ALA A 169 -3.36 -2.55 16.36
CA ALA A 169 -3.22 -3.39 15.16
C ALA A 169 -2.12 -4.45 15.33
N MET A 170 -0.99 -4.09 15.94
CA MET A 170 0.08 -5.04 16.24
C MET A 170 -0.35 -6.09 17.28
N GLU A 171 -1.07 -5.69 18.32
CA GLU A 171 -1.62 -6.59 19.35
C GLU A 171 -2.61 -7.62 18.76
N MET A 172 -3.35 -7.24 17.70
CA MET A 172 -4.21 -8.16 16.96
C MET A 172 -3.43 -9.21 16.16
N GLY A 173 -2.14 -8.98 15.90
CA GLY A 173 -1.29 -9.87 15.11
C GLY A 173 -0.96 -9.36 13.70
N ALA A 174 -1.21 -8.07 13.39
CA ALA A 174 -0.74 -7.49 12.14
C ALA A 174 0.79 -7.60 12.03
N ALA A 175 1.28 -7.93 10.85
CA ALA A 175 2.70 -8.04 10.58
C ALA A 175 3.39 -6.67 10.56
N ALA A 176 2.65 -5.64 10.13
CA ALA A 176 3.08 -4.26 10.15
C ALA A 176 1.88 -3.30 10.12
N VAL A 177 2.18 -2.01 10.29
CA VAL A 177 1.25 -0.91 10.06
C VAL A 177 1.87 0.08 9.08
N MET A 178 1.06 0.71 8.24
CA MET A 178 1.46 1.81 7.38
C MET A 178 0.78 3.10 7.84
N VAL A 179 1.58 4.10 8.20
CA VAL A 179 1.16 5.37 8.86
C VAL A 179 1.64 6.57 8.05
#